data_AF-A0A2L2SY34-F1
#
_entry.id   AF-A0A2L2SY34-F1
#
_cell.length_a   1.000
_cell.length_b   1.000
_cell.length_c   1.000
_cell.angle_alpha   90.00
_cell.angle_beta   90.00
_cell.angle_gamma   90.00
#
_symmetry.space_group_name_H-M   'P 1'
#
loop_
_entity.id
_entity.type
_entity.pdbx_description
1 polymer ?
#
loop_
_entity_poly.entity_id
_entity_poly.type
_entity_poly.pdbx_seq_one_letter_code
_entity_poly.pdbx_strand_id
1 'polypeptide(L)'
;MKYGSEVQSTEAHALLKVYAIYQRKEEHRVITYILMQRIKGKTLKDLWSGINKTRKASIAKTLRTSFDQLRQLKHPGYFGNINGGRPPLDDVFEGTQGGLDNITSPFATEEDLINSVIRIYALETGDRTAHKVRYYHHVLPNVLCSNKAPVFTHNDLQRKNIIVQDDGTVVIIDWEY
;
A
#
# COMPACT_ATOMS: atom_id res chain seq x y z
N MET A 1 -7.08 -12.72 5.26
CA MET A 1 -5.73 -13.08 5.72
C MET A 1 -4.75 -12.19 4.98
N LYS A 2 -3.79 -11.54 5.64
CA LYS A 2 -2.91 -10.50 5.05
C LYS A 2 -2.05 -10.99 3.86
N TYR A 3 -1.88 -12.29 3.75
CA TYR A 3 -1.22 -12.98 2.66
C TYR A 3 -2.23 -13.99 2.16
N GLY A 4 -2.62 -13.92 0.89
CA GLY A 4 -3.53 -14.89 0.29
C GLY A 4 -3.00 -16.33 0.43
N SER A 5 -3.85 -17.32 0.21
CA SER A 5 -3.47 -18.75 0.26
C SER A 5 -2.47 -19.16 -0.83
N GLU A 6 -2.12 -18.26 -1.76
CA GLU A 6 -1.33 -18.54 -2.96
C GLU A 6 -0.17 -17.54 -3.17
N VAL A 7 0.59 -17.22 -2.11
CA VAL A 7 1.84 -16.46 -2.31
C VAL A 7 2.92 -17.40 -2.87
N GLN A 8 3.03 -17.46 -4.20
CA GLN A 8 4.20 -18.05 -4.84
C GLN A 8 5.40 -17.12 -4.68
N SER A 9 6.54 -17.70 -4.27
CA SER A 9 7.83 -17.02 -4.27
C SER A 9 8.17 -16.60 -5.70
N THR A 10 8.49 -15.31 -5.87
CA THR A 10 9.11 -14.64 -7.03
C THR A 10 8.25 -14.32 -8.25
N GLU A 11 7.75 -13.08 -8.30
CA GLU A 11 7.52 -12.36 -9.57
C GLU A 11 8.21 -10.98 -9.62
N ALA A 12 8.56 -10.37 -8.47
CA ALA A 12 9.30 -9.11 -8.41
C ALA A 12 10.63 -9.24 -7.64
N HIS A 13 11.70 -8.67 -8.22
CA HIS A 13 13.09 -8.79 -7.73
C HIS A 13 13.35 -8.12 -6.38
N ALA A 14 12.45 -7.24 -5.95
CA ALA A 14 12.60 -6.44 -4.73
C ALA A 14 11.77 -6.95 -3.55
N LEU A 15 11.26 -8.18 -3.58
CA LEU A 15 10.45 -8.73 -2.48
C LEU A 15 11.27 -9.60 -1.52
N LEU A 16 10.91 -9.52 -0.25
CA LEU A 16 11.47 -10.39 0.79
C LEU A 16 10.84 -11.78 0.76
N LYS A 17 11.61 -12.81 1.12
CA LYS A 17 11.08 -14.18 1.25
C LYS A 17 10.39 -14.38 2.60
N VAL A 18 9.13 -14.82 2.57
CA VAL A 18 8.41 -15.29 3.77
C VAL A 18 8.65 -16.79 3.94
N TYR A 19 9.05 -17.21 5.14
CA TYR A 19 9.35 -18.61 5.46
C TYR A 19 8.18 -19.33 6.10
N ALA A 20 7.48 -18.67 7.02
CA ALA A 20 6.35 -19.26 7.72
C ALA A 20 5.45 -18.18 8.33
N ILE A 21 4.17 -18.51 8.51
CA ILE A 21 3.21 -17.72 9.26
C ILE A 21 2.70 -18.61 10.40
N TYR A 22 2.86 -18.16 11.64
CA TYR A 22 2.38 -18.85 12.83
C TYR A 22 1.28 -18.04 13.50
N GLN A 23 0.33 -18.73 14.14
CA GLN A 23 -0.68 -18.09 14.94
C GLN A 23 -0.66 -18.67 16.36
N ARG A 24 -0.68 -17.78 17.35
CA ARG A 24 -0.83 -18.13 18.76
C ARG A 24 -2.11 -17.52 19.27
N LYS A 25 -3.01 -18.35 19.79
CA LYS A 25 -4.21 -17.89 20.50
C LYS A 25 -3.84 -17.57 21.94
N GLU A 26 -4.14 -16.35 22.36
CA GLU A 26 -4.18 -15.91 23.75
C GLU A 26 -5.65 -15.75 24.18
N GLU A 27 -5.92 -15.58 25.47
CA GLU A 27 -7.27 -15.56 26.04
C GLU A 27 -8.24 -14.61 25.32
N HIS A 28 -7.75 -13.46 24.84
CA HIS A 28 -8.56 -12.43 24.20
C HIS A 28 -8.11 -12.03 22.78
N ARG A 29 -7.11 -12.69 22.21
CA ARG A 29 -6.60 -12.33 20.87
C ARG A 29 -5.86 -13.46 20.18
N VAL A 30 -5.79 -13.39 18.86
CA VAL A 30 -4.88 -14.22 18.06
C VAL A 30 -3.71 -13.35 17.63
N ILE A 31 -2.50 -13.74 18.03
CA ILE A 31 -1.27 -13.11 17.55
C ILE A 31 -0.78 -13.87 16.33
N THR A 32 -0.55 -13.15 15.23
CA THR A 32 0.04 -13.70 14.02
C THR A 32 1.51 -13.30 13.95
N TYR A 33 2.41 -14.28 13.82
CA TYR A 33 3.84 -14.09 13.62
C TYR A 33 4.19 -14.43 12.18
N ILE A 34 5.02 -13.61 11.55
CA ILE A 34 5.51 -13.85 10.19
C ILE A 34 7.02 -14.00 10.28
N LEU A 35 7.51 -15.22 10.05
CA LEU A 35 8.92 -15.50 9.94
C LEU A 35 9.36 -15.24 8.50
N MET A 36 10.31 -14.34 8.31
CA MET A 36 10.73 -13.90 6.99
C MET A 36 12.25 -13.69 6.91
N GLN A 37 12.76 -13.54 5.70
CA GLN A 37 14.17 -13.27 5.43
C GLN A 37 14.63 -12.01 6.14
N ARG A 38 15.72 -12.14 6.92
CA ARG A 38 16.44 -10.98 7.43
C ARG A 38 17.23 -10.33 6.29
N ILE A 39 16.82 -9.16 5.86
CA ILE A 39 17.54 -8.36 4.86
C ILE A 39 18.66 -7.59 5.56
N LYS A 40 19.92 -7.85 5.18
CA LYS A 40 21.07 -7.07 5.66
C LYS A 40 21.19 -5.80 4.82
N GLY A 41 21.29 -4.64 5.46
CA GLY A 41 21.42 -3.36 4.77
C GLY A 41 20.95 -2.22 5.64
N LYS A 42 20.80 -1.04 5.04
CA LYS A 42 20.24 0.15 5.69
C LYS A 42 18.97 0.57 4.97
N THR A 43 18.06 1.24 5.69
CA THR A 43 16.90 1.81 5.03
C THR A 43 17.34 2.93 4.08
N LEU A 44 16.58 3.16 3.02
CA LEU A 44 16.83 4.27 2.10
C LEU A 44 16.71 5.61 2.83
N LYS A 45 15.91 5.68 3.89
CA LYS A 45 15.79 6.86 4.76
C LYS A 45 17.13 7.19 5.39
N ASP A 46 17.81 6.20 5.98
CA ASP A 46 19.09 6.38 6.65
C ASP A 46 20.23 6.70 5.68
N LEU A 47 20.16 6.13 4.46
CA LEU A 47 21.18 6.36 3.43
C LEU A 47 21.01 7.68 2.68
N TRP A 48 19.82 8.30 2.71
CA TRP A 48 19.44 9.31 1.71
C TRP A 48 20.35 10.53 1.62
N SER A 49 20.86 11.02 2.77
CA SER A 49 21.74 12.17 2.84
C SER A 49 23.16 11.86 2.37
N GLY A 50 23.61 10.61 2.52
CA GLY A 50 24.97 10.17 2.18
C GLY A 50 25.16 9.71 0.74
N ILE A 51 24.09 9.38 0.02
CA ILE A 51 24.18 8.87 -1.35
C ILE A 51 24.10 9.99 -2.40
N ASN A 52 24.91 9.87 -3.46
CA ASN A 52 24.95 10.85 -4.55
C ASN A 52 23.75 10.72 -5.52
N LYS A 53 23.62 11.69 -6.44
CA LYS A 53 22.53 11.73 -7.44
C LYS A 53 22.47 10.47 -8.30
N THR A 54 23.62 9.94 -8.73
CA THR A 54 23.71 8.72 -9.55
C THR A 54 23.13 7.52 -8.82
N ARG A 55 23.48 7.33 -7.54
CA ARG A 55 22.95 6.24 -6.72
C ARG A 55 21.45 6.39 -6.48
N LYS A 56 20.97 7.61 -6.20
CA LYS A 56 19.52 7.89 -6.09
C LYS A 56 18.77 7.52 -7.37
N ALA A 57 19.30 7.89 -8.53
CA ALA A 57 18.71 7.57 -9.82
C ALA A 57 18.68 6.05 -10.09
N SER A 58 19.76 5.34 -9.75
CA SER A 58 19.83 3.87 -9.88
C SER A 58 18.79 3.16 -9.01
N ILE A 59 18.62 3.59 -7.75
CA ILE A 59 17.59 3.06 -6.85
C ILE A 59 16.20 3.36 -7.39
N ALA A 60 15.94 4.60 -7.83
CA ALA A 60 14.65 4.98 -8.41
C ALA A 60 14.30 4.15 -9.67
N LYS A 61 15.30 3.85 -10.52
CA LYS A 61 15.11 2.97 -11.69
C LYS A 61 14.73 1.55 -11.26
N THR A 62 15.42 1.00 -10.25
CA THR A 62 15.13 -0.35 -9.72
C THR A 62 13.72 -0.43 -9.13
N LEU A 63 13.32 0.57 -8.34
CA LEU A 63 11.97 0.67 -7.79
C LEU A 63 10.92 0.75 -8.89
N ARG A 64 11.14 1.60 -9.91
CA ARG A 64 10.24 1.71 -11.06
C ARG A 64 10.03 0.36 -11.73
N THR A 65 11.12 -0.32 -12.11
CA THR A 65 11.03 -1.64 -12.74
C THR A 65 10.30 -2.65 -11.85
N SER A 66 10.55 -2.64 -10.54
CA SER A 66 9.87 -3.55 -9.60
C SER A 66 8.37 -3.27 -9.52
N PHE A 67 7.95 -1.99 -9.47
CA PHE A 67 6.53 -1.63 -9.46
C PHE A 67 5.85 -1.87 -10.81
N ASP A 68 6.55 -1.70 -11.93
CA ASP A 68 6.02 -2.02 -13.25
C ASP A 68 5.71 -3.52 -13.34
N GLN A 69 6.56 -4.39 -12.77
CA GLN A 69 6.31 -5.84 -12.67
C GLN A 69 5.09 -6.12 -11.77
N LEU A 70 5.05 -5.55 -10.57
CA LEU A 70 3.94 -5.75 -9.63
C LEU A 70 2.59 -5.30 -10.19
N ARG A 71 2.56 -4.20 -10.96
CA ARG A 71 1.33 -3.69 -11.57
C ARG A 71 0.82 -4.54 -12.73
N GLN A 72 1.59 -5.53 -13.20
CA GLN A 72 1.14 -6.51 -14.20
C GLN A 72 0.37 -7.69 -13.58
N LEU A 73 0.34 -7.79 -12.24
CA LEU A 73 -0.43 -8.82 -11.54
C LEU A 73 -1.91 -8.74 -11.95
N LYS A 74 -2.49 -9.87 -12.32
CA LYS A 74 -3.90 -9.96 -12.71
C LYS A 74 -4.78 -9.72 -11.49
N HIS A 75 -5.79 -8.87 -11.64
CA HIS A 75 -6.74 -8.55 -10.58
C HIS A 75 -8.19 -8.65 -11.11
N PRO A 76 -9.15 -9.11 -10.30
CA PRO A 76 -10.58 -9.24 -10.66
C PRO A 76 -11.33 -7.93 -10.98
N GLY A 77 -10.65 -6.78 -11.05
CA GLY A 77 -11.24 -5.53 -11.57
C GLY A 77 -12.00 -4.66 -10.56
N TYR A 78 -11.77 -4.80 -9.25
CA TYR A 78 -12.28 -3.88 -8.22
C TYR A 78 -11.15 -3.14 -7.48
N PHE A 79 -11.46 -2.03 -6.80
CA PHE A 79 -10.56 -1.35 -5.88
C PHE A 79 -10.87 -1.78 -4.45
N GLY A 80 -10.00 -2.61 -3.88
CA GLY A 80 -10.22 -3.21 -2.57
C GLY A 80 -9.03 -4.05 -2.14
N ASN A 81 -9.17 -4.74 -1.01
CA ASN A 81 -8.09 -5.60 -0.55
C ASN A 81 -7.89 -6.84 -1.45
N ILE A 82 -6.75 -7.50 -1.29
CA ILE A 82 -6.34 -8.66 -2.10
C ILE A 82 -7.21 -9.90 -1.92
N ASN A 83 -8.00 -9.98 -0.84
CA ASN A 83 -8.88 -11.12 -0.57
C ASN A 83 -10.29 -10.92 -1.16
N GLY A 84 -10.58 -9.73 -1.67
CA GLY A 84 -11.91 -9.34 -2.14
C GLY A 84 -12.91 -9.13 -1.02
N GLY A 85 -14.06 -8.57 -1.40
CA GLY A 85 -15.21 -8.38 -0.52
C GLY A 85 -15.01 -7.35 0.61
N ARG A 86 -13.90 -6.62 0.64
CA ARG A 86 -13.63 -5.55 1.61
C ARG A 86 -12.98 -4.32 0.96
N PRO A 87 -13.08 -3.15 1.61
CA PRO A 87 -12.43 -1.93 1.14
C PRO A 87 -10.89 -2.09 1.04
N PRO A 88 -10.19 -1.14 0.41
CA PRO A 88 -8.73 -1.09 0.48
C PRO A 88 -8.26 -1.09 1.94
N LEU A 89 -7.16 -1.77 2.23
CA LEU A 89 -6.55 -1.70 3.56
C LEU A 89 -5.83 -0.36 3.66
N ASP A 90 -6.44 0.58 4.38
CA ASP A 90 -5.89 1.91 4.64
C ASP A 90 -6.55 2.48 5.90
N ASP A 91 -5.82 3.27 6.67
CA ASP A 91 -6.34 3.94 7.85
C ASP A 91 -7.56 4.82 7.54
N VAL A 92 -7.65 5.38 6.33
CA VAL A 92 -8.84 6.13 5.88
C VAL A 92 -10.11 5.27 5.97
N PHE A 93 -10.04 3.98 5.63
CA PHE A 93 -11.21 3.10 5.62
C PHE A 93 -11.40 2.33 6.93
N GLU A 94 -10.32 1.87 7.55
CA GLU A 94 -10.38 0.99 8.73
C GLU A 94 -10.09 1.71 10.06
N GLY A 95 -9.47 2.88 10.02
CA GLY A 95 -9.04 3.64 11.20
C GLY A 95 -9.89 4.86 11.55
N THR A 96 -10.86 5.22 10.70
CA THR A 96 -11.75 6.38 10.92
C THR A 96 -13.20 5.95 11.12
N GLN A 97 -13.99 6.70 11.90
CA GLN A 97 -15.40 6.37 12.12
C GLN A 97 -16.20 6.52 10.82
N GLY A 98 -15.90 7.57 10.06
CA GLY A 98 -16.44 7.85 8.74
C GLY A 98 -16.13 6.74 7.75
N GLY A 99 -14.94 6.13 7.79
CA GLY A 99 -14.62 4.93 7.00
C GLY A 99 -15.42 3.71 7.45
N LEU A 100 -15.32 3.36 8.73
CA LEU A 100 -15.93 2.16 9.31
C LEU A 100 -17.45 2.09 9.13
N ASP A 101 -18.15 3.23 9.33
CA ASP A 101 -19.61 3.27 9.28
C ASP A 101 -20.16 3.32 7.85
N ASN A 102 -19.33 3.69 6.87
CA ASN A 102 -19.82 4.01 5.54
C ASN A 102 -19.26 3.13 4.42
N ILE A 103 -18.10 2.52 4.61
CA ILE A 103 -17.43 1.75 3.56
C ILE A 103 -17.20 0.32 4.06
N THR A 104 -18.02 -0.60 3.58
CA THR A 104 -17.95 -2.03 3.96
C THR A 104 -17.61 -2.95 2.80
N SER A 105 -17.51 -2.41 1.59
CA SER A 105 -17.34 -3.17 0.34
C SER A 105 -16.26 -2.55 -0.54
N PRO A 106 -15.65 -3.32 -1.46
CA PRO A 106 -14.76 -2.78 -2.49
C PRO A 106 -15.50 -1.81 -3.43
N PHE A 107 -14.74 -0.99 -4.15
CA PHE A 107 -15.28 -0.08 -5.16
C PHE A 107 -15.19 -0.70 -6.56
N ALA A 108 -16.24 -0.54 -7.36
CA ALA A 108 -16.25 -0.97 -8.76
C ALA A 108 -15.48 -0.01 -9.66
N THR A 109 -15.43 1.28 -9.30
CA THR A 109 -14.82 2.31 -10.12
C THR A 109 -13.85 3.19 -9.33
N GLU A 110 -12.88 3.77 -10.03
CA GLU A 110 -11.95 4.77 -9.46
C GLU A 110 -12.69 6.01 -8.95
N GLU A 111 -13.77 6.39 -9.63
CA GLU A 111 -14.63 7.52 -9.24
C GLU A 111 -15.32 7.26 -7.89
N ASP A 112 -15.88 6.06 -7.68
CA ASP A 112 -16.50 5.69 -6.40
C ASP A 112 -15.48 5.72 -5.25
N LEU A 113 -14.27 5.21 -5.50
CA LEU A 113 -13.17 5.27 -4.54
C LEU A 113 -12.83 6.72 -4.17
N ILE A 114 -12.59 7.58 -5.16
CA ILE A 114 -12.23 8.98 -4.95
C ILE A 114 -13.32 9.72 -4.19
N ASN A 115 -14.59 9.59 -4.63
CA ASN A 115 -15.72 10.25 -3.99
C ASN A 115 -15.91 9.77 -2.54
N SER A 116 -15.65 8.49 -2.27
CA SER A 116 -15.73 7.93 -0.92
C SER A 116 -14.64 8.48 0.01
N VAL A 117 -13.40 8.62 -0.46
CA VAL A 117 -12.33 9.26 0.32
C VAL A 117 -12.69 10.71 0.67
N ILE A 118 -13.24 11.47 -0.29
CA ILE A 118 -13.71 12.85 -0.04
C ILE A 118 -14.83 12.87 0.99
N ARG A 119 -15.78 11.93 0.90
CA ARG A 119 -16.89 11.80 1.83
C ARG A 119 -16.41 11.46 3.24
N ILE A 120 -15.51 10.48 3.40
CA ILE A 120 -14.90 10.16 4.70
C ILE A 120 -14.23 11.40 5.29
N TYR A 121 -13.40 12.08 4.50
CA TYR A 121 -12.73 13.29 4.95
C TYR A 121 -13.72 14.37 5.42
N ALA A 122 -14.84 14.55 4.70
CA ALA A 122 -15.89 15.49 5.10
C ALA A 122 -16.57 15.09 6.43
N LEU A 123 -16.85 13.79 6.62
CA LEU A 123 -17.45 13.26 7.85
C LEU A 123 -16.51 13.43 9.06
N GLU A 124 -15.23 13.13 8.90
CA GLU A 124 -14.24 13.17 9.98
C GLU A 124 -13.88 14.59 10.41
N THR A 125 -14.01 15.57 9.52
CA THR A 125 -13.54 16.94 9.78
C THR A 125 -14.67 17.96 9.94
N GLY A 126 -15.88 17.61 9.52
CA GLY A 126 -17.07 18.46 9.58
C GLY A 126 -16.92 19.81 8.85
N ASP A 127 -17.79 20.76 9.20
CA ASP A 127 -17.91 22.04 8.50
C ASP A 127 -16.64 22.90 8.51
N ARG A 128 -15.75 22.68 9.49
CA ARG A 128 -14.47 23.40 9.60
C ARG A 128 -13.62 23.30 8.33
N THR A 129 -13.78 22.24 7.56
CA THR A 129 -13.01 22.03 6.33
C THR A 129 -13.85 21.98 5.06
N ALA A 130 -15.10 22.47 5.10
CA ALA A 130 -16.01 22.43 3.94
C ALA A 130 -15.42 23.07 2.67
N HIS A 131 -14.56 24.09 2.80
CA HIS A 131 -13.84 24.67 1.67
C HIS A 131 -12.83 23.71 1.04
N LYS A 132 -12.13 22.89 1.84
CA LYS A 132 -11.25 21.82 1.37
C LYS A 132 -12.03 20.68 0.73
N VAL A 133 -13.17 20.30 1.31
CA VAL A 133 -14.06 19.30 0.70
C VAL A 133 -14.48 19.73 -0.69
N ARG A 134 -14.96 20.98 -0.86
CA ARG A 134 -15.29 21.56 -2.17
C ARG A 134 -14.10 21.56 -3.13
N TYR A 135 -12.92 21.94 -2.64
CA TYR A 135 -11.70 21.92 -3.42
C TYR A 135 -11.34 20.49 -3.88
N TYR A 136 -11.37 19.51 -2.98
CA TYR A 136 -11.07 18.11 -3.31
C TYR A 136 -12.07 17.52 -4.28
N HIS A 137 -13.35 17.85 -4.15
CA HIS A 137 -14.39 17.44 -5.10
C HIS A 137 -14.15 17.98 -6.51
N HIS A 138 -13.48 19.13 -6.64
CA HIS A 138 -13.09 19.69 -7.93
C HIS A 138 -11.76 19.11 -8.45
N VAL A 139 -10.80 18.85 -7.58
CA VAL A 139 -9.43 18.53 -7.99
C VAL A 139 -9.15 17.03 -8.05
N LEU A 140 -9.54 16.25 -7.04
CA LEU A 140 -9.16 14.84 -6.94
C LEU A 140 -9.67 13.98 -8.10
N PRO A 141 -10.91 14.13 -8.59
CA PRO A 141 -11.37 13.40 -9.78
C PRO A 141 -10.58 13.74 -11.05
N ASN A 142 -9.88 14.87 -11.11
CA ASN A 142 -9.09 15.25 -12.27
C ASN A 142 -7.62 14.83 -12.15
N VAL A 143 -7.04 14.85 -10.95
CA VAL A 143 -5.61 14.54 -10.75
C VAL A 143 -5.34 13.08 -10.41
N LEU A 144 -6.32 12.38 -9.83
CA LEU A 144 -6.22 10.95 -9.50
C LEU A 144 -6.85 10.05 -10.58
N CYS A 145 -7.49 10.62 -11.60
CA CYS A 145 -8.06 9.85 -12.70
C CYS A 145 -6.95 9.22 -13.56
N SER A 146 -7.01 7.90 -13.68
CA SER A 146 -6.02 7.09 -14.38
C SER A 146 -6.66 6.27 -15.52
N ASN A 147 -6.05 5.14 -15.88
CA ASN A 147 -6.58 4.18 -16.86
C ASN A 147 -7.78 3.37 -16.33
N LYS A 148 -8.36 3.77 -15.18
CA LYS A 148 -9.52 3.20 -14.48
C LYS A 148 -9.34 1.76 -14.00
N ALA A 149 -8.21 1.11 -14.28
CA ALA A 149 -7.97 -0.27 -13.89
C ALA A 149 -7.23 -0.33 -12.55
N PRO A 150 -7.73 -1.08 -11.55
CA PRO A 150 -7.01 -1.28 -10.30
C PRO A 150 -5.71 -2.05 -10.57
N VAL A 151 -4.64 -1.62 -9.92
CA VAL A 151 -3.33 -2.27 -9.96
C VAL A 151 -2.86 -2.57 -8.55
N PHE A 152 -2.01 -3.59 -8.41
CA PHE A 152 -1.38 -3.89 -7.13
C PHE A 152 -0.53 -2.71 -6.66
N THR A 153 -0.77 -2.24 -5.43
CA THR A 153 -0.10 -1.09 -4.82
C THR A 153 0.41 -1.45 -3.44
N HIS A 154 1.47 -0.78 -3.00
CA HIS A 154 2.02 -0.93 -1.64
C HIS A 154 1.26 -0.11 -0.60
N ASN A 155 0.64 0.99 -1.04
CA ASN A 155 -0.10 1.95 -0.23
C ASN A 155 0.69 2.73 0.86
N ASP A 156 1.84 2.24 1.35
CA ASP A 156 2.81 3.00 2.19
C ASP A 156 4.24 3.02 1.62
N LEU A 157 4.40 3.40 0.35
CA LEU A 157 5.75 3.46 -0.26
C LEU A 157 6.56 4.64 0.27
N GLN A 158 7.41 4.37 1.25
CA GLN A 158 8.27 5.36 1.87
C GLN A 158 9.73 4.90 1.94
N ARG A 159 10.66 5.85 2.10
CA ARG A 159 12.10 5.55 2.24
C ARG A 159 12.44 4.65 3.43
N LYS A 160 11.61 4.63 4.49
CA LYS A 160 11.77 3.70 5.64
C LYS A 160 11.46 2.24 5.26
N ASN A 161 10.60 2.05 4.25
CA ASN A 161 10.08 0.76 3.80
C ASN A 161 10.90 0.19 2.63
N ILE A 162 12.10 0.72 2.42
CA ILE A 162 13.02 0.31 1.37
C ILE A 162 14.37 0.05 2.03
N ILE A 163 14.87 -1.18 1.96
CA ILE A 163 16.22 -1.55 2.40
C ILE A 163 17.14 -1.63 1.18
N VAL A 164 18.33 -1.05 1.30
CA VAL A 164 19.40 -1.17 0.31
C VAL A 164 20.54 -1.96 0.94
N GLN A 165 20.89 -3.08 0.31
CA GLN A 165 22.01 -3.92 0.73
C GLN A 165 23.35 -3.35 0.23
N ASP A 166 24.46 -3.86 0.76
CA ASP A 166 25.81 -3.36 0.43
C ASP A 166 26.19 -3.63 -1.04
N ASP A 167 25.70 -4.72 -1.63
CA ASP A 167 25.84 -5.03 -3.08
C ASP A 167 24.95 -4.15 -3.97
N GLY A 168 24.10 -3.35 -3.34
CA GLY A 168 23.21 -2.41 -3.95
C GLY A 168 21.83 -2.93 -4.32
N THR A 169 21.50 -4.19 -3.96
CA THR A 169 20.17 -4.78 -4.07
C THR A 169 19.15 -3.95 -3.28
N VAL A 170 17.98 -3.72 -3.88
CA VAL A 170 16.87 -2.95 -3.28
C VAL A 170 15.77 -3.92 -2.88
N VAL A 171 15.29 -3.83 -1.65
CA VAL A 171 14.20 -4.66 -1.12
C VAL A 171 13.11 -3.77 -0.54
N ILE A 172 11.87 -4.00 -0.94
CA ILE A 172 10.67 -3.32 -0.46
C ILE A 172 10.04 -4.17 0.64
N ILE A 173 9.80 -3.56 1.79
CA ILE A 173 9.27 -4.20 3.00
C ILE A 173 8.00 -3.48 3.45
N ASP A 174 7.34 -4.02 4.47
CA ASP A 174 6.20 -3.35 5.14
C ASP A 174 4.92 -3.21 4.28
N TRP A 175 4.53 -4.31 3.65
CA TRP A 175 3.28 -4.47 2.89
C TRP A 175 2.08 -4.63 3.82
N GLU A 176 1.82 -3.63 4.67
CA GLU A 176 0.74 -3.68 5.65
C GLU A 176 -0.63 -3.18 5.20
N TYR A 177 -0.64 -2.47 4.07
CA TYR A 177 -1.79 -1.85 3.43
C TYR A 177 -1.95 -2.38 2.00
#